data_AF-A0A2E8KJM4-F1
#
_entry.id   AF-A0A2E8KJM4-F1
#
_cell.length_a   1.000
_cell.length_b   1.000
_cell.length_c   1.000
_cell.angle_alpha   90.00
_cell.angle_beta   90.00
_cell.angle_gamma   90.00
#
_symmetry.space_group_name_H-M   'P 1'
#
loop_
_entity.id
_entity.type
_entity.pdbx_description
1 polymer ?
#
loop_
_entity_poly.entity_id
_entity_poly.type
_entity_poly.pdbx_seq_one_letter_code
_entity_poly.pdbx_strand_id
1 'polypeptide(L)'
;LDTRGAVLPFLRLGRPAACGDAVVVISHPAGRFYSLTRGVVSRYHCHDADPATMATSGGASRTPRRHNSDRASRITPAPVWMSVTADYAVGSSGGPVFNSSGSVIGMVSRTYATQPSKNHRRHDSFGNQMVFKDCVSLDTILGLIENTN
;
A
#
# COMPACT_ATOMS: atom_id res chain seq x y z
N LEU A 1 -22.47 9.53 -10.46
CA LEU A 1 -23.33 9.52 -9.25
C LEU A 1 -23.95 10.90 -9.15
N ASP A 2 -25.21 11.05 -9.56
CA ASP A 2 -25.95 12.27 -9.30
C ASP A 2 -26.52 12.18 -7.88
N THR A 3 -25.98 12.98 -6.95
CA THR A 3 -26.43 12.98 -5.56
C THR A 3 -27.65 13.88 -5.35
N ARG A 4 -28.11 14.62 -6.36
CA ARG A 4 -29.21 15.60 -6.27
C ARG A 4 -29.06 16.55 -5.06
N GLY A 5 -27.82 16.96 -4.77
CA GLY A 5 -27.49 17.83 -3.64
C GLY A 5 -27.33 17.12 -2.30
N ALA A 6 -27.51 15.79 -2.23
CA ALA A 6 -27.22 15.04 -1.01
C ALA A 6 -25.71 14.99 -0.74
N VAL A 7 -25.32 15.30 0.50
CA VAL A 7 -23.96 15.09 0.99
C VAL A 7 -23.80 13.61 1.32
N LEU A 8 -22.94 12.92 0.57
CA LEU A 8 -22.64 11.53 0.86
C LEU A 8 -21.75 11.42 2.10
N PRO A 9 -21.98 10.41 2.96
CA PRO A 9 -21.06 10.15 4.05
C PRO A 9 -19.69 9.80 3.49
N PHE A 10 -18.65 10.32 4.12
CA PHE A 10 -17.26 10.03 3.78
C PHE A 10 -16.55 9.37 4.96
N LEU A 11 -15.52 8.58 4.66
CA LEU A 11 -14.68 7.97 5.67
C LEU A 11 -13.78 9.04 6.30
N ARG A 12 -13.71 9.05 7.63
CA ARG A 12 -12.83 9.98 8.36
C ARG A 12 -11.38 9.60 8.16
N LEU A 13 -10.51 10.57 7.90
CA LEU A 13 -9.06 10.38 7.95
C LEU A 13 -8.60 10.35 9.42
N GLY A 14 -7.71 9.41 9.72
CA GLY A 14 -7.13 9.23 11.05
C GLY A 14 -5.83 10.02 11.23
N ARG A 15 -4.94 9.48 12.06
CA ARG A 15 -3.55 9.92 12.18
C ARG A 15 -2.64 8.84 11.58
N PRO A 16 -1.42 9.19 11.17
CA PRO A 16 -0.42 8.20 10.77
C PRO A 16 -0.22 7.15 11.86
N ALA A 17 -0.19 5.88 11.47
CA ALA A 17 -0.02 4.76 12.39
C ALA A 17 1.47 4.51 12.71
N ALA A 18 1.73 3.92 13.87
CA ALA A 18 3.05 3.40 14.22
C ALA A 18 3.15 1.90 13.90
N CYS A 19 4.37 1.37 13.77
CA CYS A 19 4.58 -0.07 13.74
C CYS A 19 4.01 -0.72 15.01
N GLY A 20 3.26 -1.80 14.84
CA GLY A 20 2.54 -2.49 15.92
C GLY A 20 1.09 -2.04 16.11
N ASP A 21 0.68 -0.89 15.57
CA ASP A 21 -0.69 -0.43 15.68
C ASP A 21 -1.67 -1.38 14.99
N ALA A 22 -2.82 -1.60 15.63
CA ALA A 22 -3.87 -2.46 15.11
C ALA A 22 -4.53 -1.84 13.87
N VAL A 23 -4.75 -2.68 12.85
CA VAL A 23 -5.39 -2.29 11.60
C VAL A 23 -6.53 -3.22 11.23
N VAL A 24 -7.50 -2.67 10.50
CA VAL A 24 -8.61 -3.40 9.89
C VAL A 24 -8.62 -3.08 8.39
N VAL A 25 -8.75 -4.09 7.55
CA VAL A 25 -8.91 -3.92 6.10
C VAL A 25 -10.29 -4.44 5.71
N ILE A 26 -11.03 -3.63 4.95
CA ILE A 26 -12.29 -4.05 4.30
C ILE A 26 -12.09 -3.93 2.79
N SER A 27 -12.19 -5.05 2.08
CA SER A 27 -11.88 -5.08 0.63
C SER A 27 -12.58 -6.23 -0.11
N HIS A 28 -12.17 -6.48 -1.36
CA HIS A 28 -12.77 -7.46 -2.26
C HIS A 28 -11.73 -8.46 -2.83
N PRO A 29 -11.00 -9.20 -1.97
CA PRO A 29 -9.96 -10.12 -2.42
C PRO A 29 -10.55 -11.22 -3.31
N ALA A 30 -10.05 -11.33 -4.53
CA ALA A 30 -10.47 -12.30 -5.54
C ALA A 30 -12.01 -12.34 -5.71
N GLY A 31 -12.66 -11.17 -5.74
CA GLY A 31 -14.11 -11.03 -5.94
C GLY A 31 -14.97 -11.40 -4.72
N ARG A 32 -14.37 -11.71 -3.56
CA ARG A 32 -15.10 -11.96 -2.30
C ARG A 32 -15.48 -10.64 -1.66
N PHE A 33 -16.67 -10.16 -1.99
CA PHE A 33 -17.13 -8.85 -1.54
C PHE A 33 -17.19 -8.74 -0.01
N TYR A 34 -16.96 -7.53 0.50
CA TYR A 34 -17.04 -7.18 1.92
C TYR A 34 -16.19 -8.06 2.85
N SER A 35 -15.01 -8.50 2.38
CA SER A 35 -14.09 -9.27 3.22
C SER A 35 -13.46 -8.35 4.26
N LEU A 36 -13.52 -8.76 5.52
CA LEU A 36 -12.89 -8.04 6.64
C LEU A 36 -11.72 -8.87 7.18
N THR A 37 -10.56 -8.24 7.31
CA THR A 37 -9.39 -8.84 7.96
C THR A 37 -8.77 -7.87 8.96
N ARG A 38 -8.06 -8.43 9.95
CA ARG A 38 -7.39 -7.66 11.01
C ARG A 38 -5.92 -8.01 11.06
N GLY A 39 -5.12 -7.07 11.51
CA GLY A 39 -3.70 -7.27 11.71
C GLY A 39 -3.07 -6.09 12.42
N VAL A 40 -1.78 -5.90 12.19
CA VAL A 40 -1.00 -4.76 12.68
C VAL A 40 -0.18 -4.14 11.55
N VAL A 41 0.29 -2.92 11.76
CA VAL A 41 1.37 -2.36 10.94
C VAL A 41 2.65 -3.11 11.24
N SER A 42 3.24 -3.75 10.24
CA SER A 42 4.46 -4.54 10.40
C SER A 42 5.74 -3.74 10.15
N ARG A 43 5.72 -2.82 9.18
CA ARG A 43 6.88 -1.98 8.84
C ARG A 43 6.51 -0.80 7.97
N TYR A 44 7.39 0.19 7.98
CA TYR A 44 7.46 1.24 6.96
C TYR A 44 8.67 1.04 6.05
N HIS A 45 8.56 1.50 4.80
CA HIS A 45 9.67 1.56 3.87
C HIS A 45 9.45 2.66 2.84
N CYS A 46 10.53 3.32 2.42
CA CYS A 46 10.46 4.24 1.28
C CYS A 46 10.40 3.43 0.00
N HIS A 47 9.55 3.85 -0.93
CA HIS A 47 9.57 3.31 -2.28
C HIS A 47 10.25 4.35 -3.18
N ASP A 48 11.41 4.02 -3.75
CA ASP A 48 12.22 4.89 -4.62
C ASP A 48 11.59 5.13 -6.00
N ALA A 49 10.26 5.23 -6.09
CA ALA A 49 9.57 5.52 -7.34
C ALA A 49 9.01 6.94 -7.29
N ASP A 50 9.31 7.69 -8.34
CA ASP A 50 8.64 8.95 -8.64
C ASP A 50 7.11 8.71 -8.70
N PRO A 51 6.31 9.46 -7.92
CA PRO A 51 4.86 9.29 -7.87
C PRO A 51 4.18 9.40 -9.24
N ALA A 52 4.76 10.15 -10.20
CA ALA A 52 4.24 10.25 -11.57
C ALA A 52 4.38 8.95 -12.38
N THR A 53 5.38 8.10 -12.08
CA THR A 53 5.59 6.80 -12.76
C THR A 53 4.84 5.65 -12.10
N MET A 54 4.27 5.86 -10.91
CA MET A 54 3.50 4.85 -10.16
C MET A 54 2.06 4.68 -10.67
N ALA A 55 1.48 5.69 -11.33
CA ALA A 55 0.16 5.60 -11.95
C ALA A 55 0.11 4.64 -13.16
N THR A 56 1.28 4.35 -13.76
CA THR A 56 1.38 3.63 -15.04
C THR A 56 1.96 2.22 -14.92
N SER A 57 2.50 1.84 -13.75
CA SER A 57 3.20 0.56 -13.58
C SER A 57 2.29 -0.53 -12.99
N GLY A 58 1.57 -1.22 -13.87
CA GLY A 58 1.11 -2.58 -13.62
C GLY A 58 2.30 -3.46 -13.21
N GLY A 59 2.12 -4.25 -12.15
CA GLY A 59 3.18 -4.92 -11.41
C GLY A 59 4.23 -5.64 -12.25
N ALA A 60 5.42 -5.05 -12.33
CA ALA A 60 6.65 -5.76 -12.60
C ALA A 60 7.71 -5.21 -11.64
N SER A 61 8.26 -6.10 -10.82
CA SER A 61 9.35 -5.83 -9.89
C SER A 61 10.54 -5.24 -10.65
N ARG A 62 10.76 -3.93 -10.55
CA ARG A 62 11.99 -3.26 -11.00
C ARG A 62 12.97 -3.18 -9.84
N THR A 63 14.15 -3.75 -10.03
CA THR A 63 15.33 -3.52 -9.19
C THR A 63 15.70 -2.03 -9.19
N PRO A 64 16.16 -1.46 -8.06
CA PRO A 64 16.50 -0.05 -7.98
C PRO A 64 17.69 0.25 -8.89
N ARG A 65 17.46 1.04 -9.93
CA ARG A 65 18.49 1.51 -10.85
C ARG A 65 18.97 2.85 -10.30
N ARG A 66 20.20 2.87 -9.76
CA ARG A 66 20.89 4.09 -9.29
C ARG A 66 20.84 5.15 -10.39
N HIS A 67 20.07 6.22 -10.19
CA HIS A 67 20.13 7.38 -11.07
C HIS A 67 21.07 8.42 -10.46
N ASN A 68 22.07 8.78 -11.25
CA ASN A 68 23.05 9.82 -10.92
C ASN A 68 22.31 11.16 -10.78
N SER A 69 22.48 11.80 -9.63
CA SER A 69 21.78 13.03 -9.26
C SER A 69 22.44 14.22 -9.92
N ASP A 70 21.91 14.64 -11.06
CA ASP A 70 22.10 15.99 -11.56
C ASP A 70 20.75 16.60 -11.92
N ARG A 71 20.54 17.83 -11.42
CA ARG A 71 19.52 18.82 -11.79
C ARG A 71 18.19 18.82 -11.01
N ALA A 72 18.19 19.61 -9.93
CA ALA A 72 17.10 20.49 -9.48
C ALA A 72 15.64 20.03 -9.73
N SER A 73 15.29 18.82 -9.29
CA SER A 73 13.91 18.32 -9.29
C SER A 73 13.34 18.43 -7.88
N ARG A 74 12.14 19.00 -7.77
CA ARG A 74 11.41 19.34 -6.54
C ARG A 74 11.60 18.31 -5.43
N ILE A 75 11.84 18.78 -4.19
CA ILE A 75 11.94 17.95 -2.99
C ILE A 75 10.55 17.38 -2.67
N THR A 76 10.08 16.41 -3.44
CA THR A 76 8.98 15.56 -3.00
C THR A 76 9.61 14.42 -2.21
N PRO A 77 9.33 14.29 -0.89
CA PRO A 77 9.82 13.15 -0.14
C PRO A 77 9.32 11.86 -0.79
N ALA A 78 10.20 10.86 -0.89
CA ALA A 78 9.85 9.58 -1.51
C ALA A 78 8.60 9.00 -0.84
N PRO A 79 7.66 8.42 -1.61
CA PRO A 79 6.42 7.89 -1.04
C PRO A 79 6.73 6.85 0.03
N VAL A 80 6.12 7.03 1.19
CA VAL A 80 6.29 6.16 2.35
C VAL A 80 5.22 5.07 2.29
N TRP A 81 5.68 3.84 2.16
CA TRP A 81 4.84 2.65 2.11
C TRP A 81 4.78 2.00 3.49
N MET A 82 3.61 1.47 3.80
CA MET A 82 3.28 0.80 5.06
C MET A 82 2.89 -0.64 4.75
N SER A 83 3.57 -1.62 5.33
CA SER A 83 3.13 -3.02 5.21
C SER A 83 2.30 -3.42 6.42
N VAL A 84 1.22 -4.17 6.21
CA VAL A 84 0.33 -4.65 7.28
C VAL A 84 0.29 -6.19 7.31
N THR A 85 -0.14 -6.77 8.43
CA THR A 85 -0.33 -8.23 8.52
C THR A 85 -1.76 -8.67 8.16
N ALA A 86 -2.71 -7.73 8.11
CA ALA A 86 -4.08 -7.99 7.67
C ALA A 86 -4.08 -8.63 6.27
N ASP A 87 -4.84 -9.72 6.12
CA ASP A 87 -4.86 -10.47 4.87
C ASP A 87 -5.67 -9.75 3.80
N TYR A 88 -5.15 -9.77 2.58
CA TYR A 88 -5.86 -9.40 1.38
C TYR A 88 -5.16 -10.00 0.16
N ALA A 89 -5.82 -9.92 -0.99
CA ALA A 89 -5.32 -10.45 -2.25
C ALA A 89 -5.62 -9.48 -3.40
N VAL A 90 -5.29 -9.91 -4.62
CA VAL A 90 -5.69 -9.23 -5.87
C VAL A 90 -7.18 -8.87 -5.81
N GLY A 91 -7.53 -7.65 -6.24
CA GLY A 91 -8.87 -7.08 -6.10
C GLY A 91 -9.08 -6.25 -4.82
N SER A 92 -8.10 -6.20 -3.91
CA SER A 92 -8.17 -5.35 -2.72
C SER A 92 -7.55 -3.97 -2.90
N SER A 93 -6.74 -3.74 -3.95
CA SER A 93 -6.11 -2.46 -4.24
C SER A 93 -7.14 -1.33 -4.30
N GLY A 94 -6.85 -0.21 -3.63
CA GLY A 94 -7.78 0.91 -3.45
C GLY A 94 -8.69 0.78 -2.22
N GLY A 95 -8.73 -0.38 -1.57
CA GLY A 95 -9.49 -0.57 -0.33
C GLY A 95 -8.90 0.22 0.85
N PRO A 96 -9.72 0.74 1.76
CA PRO A 96 -9.26 1.49 2.92
C PRO A 96 -8.61 0.58 3.97
N VAL A 97 -7.58 1.12 4.63
CA VAL A 97 -7.00 0.55 5.86
C VAL A 97 -7.45 1.43 7.02
N PHE A 98 -8.10 0.84 8.01
CA PHE A 98 -8.63 1.52 9.19
C PHE A 98 -7.78 1.27 10.43
N ASN A 99 -7.73 2.24 11.33
CA ASN A 99 -7.33 2.01 12.72
C ASN A 99 -8.50 1.42 13.54
N SER A 100 -8.27 1.19 14.84
CA SER A 100 -9.28 0.66 15.77
C SER A 100 -10.51 1.57 15.96
N SER A 101 -10.39 2.88 15.69
CA SER A 101 -11.51 3.84 15.77
C SER A 101 -12.30 3.95 14.46
N GLY A 102 -12.00 3.14 13.44
CA GLY A 102 -12.67 3.18 12.14
C GLY A 102 -12.29 4.37 11.26
N SER A 103 -11.18 5.05 11.56
CA SER A 103 -10.62 6.12 10.73
C SER A 103 -9.57 5.56 9.76
N VAL A 104 -9.51 6.11 8.55
CA VAL A 104 -8.60 5.68 7.48
C VAL A 104 -7.17 6.13 7.80
N ILE A 105 -6.24 5.18 7.79
CA ILE A 105 -4.81 5.38 8.06
C ILE A 105 -3.91 4.96 6.88
N GLY A 106 -4.52 4.53 5.78
CA GLY A 106 -3.83 4.15 4.57
C GLY A 106 -4.77 3.52 3.55
N MET A 107 -4.20 3.11 2.43
CA MET A 107 -4.91 2.49 1.33
C MET A 107 -4.17 1.24 0.86
N VAL A 108 -4.87 0.12 0.71
CA VAL A 108 -4.32 -1.12 0.19
C VAL A 108 -3.75 -0.88 -1.21
N SER A 109 -2.52 -1.32 -1.43
CA SER A 109 -1.81 -1.11 -2.70
C SER A 109 -1.56 -2.42 -3.42
N ARG A 110 -0.70 -3.28 -2.86
CA ARG A 110 -0.29 -4.54 -3.52
C ARG A 110 0.08 -5.62 -2.52
N THR A 111 0.27 -6.81 -3.07
CA THR A 111 0.96 -7.91 -2.39
C THR A 111 2.30 -8.16 -3.08
N TYR A 112 3.34 -8.45 -2.31
CA TYR A 112 4.68 -8.78 -2.81
C TYR A 112 5.17 -10.08 -2.16
N ALA A 113 5.45 -11.10 -2.97
CA ALA A 113 5.88 -12.40 -2.47
C ALA A 113 7.39 -12.60 -2.64
N THR A 114 8.05 -13.10 -1.61
CA THR A 114 9.45 -13.55 -1.71
C THR A 114 9.50 -15.03 -2.08
N GLN A 115 10.51 -15.39 -2.85
CA GLN A 115 10.80 -16.77 -3.25
C GLN A 115 12.20 -17.16 -2.76
N PRO A 116 12.46 -18.46 -2.49
CA PRO A 116 13.79 -18.90 -2.10
C PRO A 116 14.80 -18.64 -3.22
N SER A 117 16.06 -18.39 -2.85
CA SER A 117 17.12 -18.32 -3.86
C SER A 117 17.34 -19.70 -4.48
N LYS A 118 17.46 -19.75 -5.81
CA LYS A 118 17.63 -20.99 -6.59
C LYS A 118 18.94 -21.76 -6.28
N ASN A 119 19.79 -21.21 -5.41
CA ASN A 119 21.14 -21.72 -5.14
C ASN A 119 21.19 -22.77 -4.02
N HIS A 120 20.08 -23.05 -3.32
CA HIS A 120 20.05 -24.08 -2.28
C HIS A 120 19.16 -25.26 -2.69
N ARG A 121 19.83 -26.28 -3.25
CA ARG A 121 19.39 -27.67 -3.46
C ARG A 121 18.25 -27.91 -4.45
N ARG A 122 18.55 -28.84 -5.37
CA ARG A 122 17.62 -29.49 -6.29
C ARG A 122 16.58 -30.28 -5.49
N HIS A 123 15.43 -29.69 -5.18
CA HIS A 123 14.16 -30.41 -5.05
C HIS A 123 13.01 -29.41 -5.00
N ASP A 124 12.09 -29.58 -5.94
CA ASP A 124 10.71 -29.08 -6.01
C ASP A 124 10.46 -27.57 -5.96
N SER A 125 9.42 -27.18 -6.67
CA SER A 125 8.91 -25.82 -6.79
C SER A 125 8.53 -25.24 -5.43
N PHE A 126 9.51 -24.76 -4.67
CA PHE A 126 9.24 -24.00 -3.45
C PHE A 126 8.44 -22.76 -3.86
N GLY A 127 7.15 -22.75 -3.53
CA GLY A 127 6.26 -21.63 -3.81
C GLY A 127 6.69 -20.36 -3.07
N ASN A 128 5.76 -19.43 -2.90
CA ASN A 128 6.03 -18.20 -2.17
C ASN A 128 6.42 -18.50 -0.71
N GLN A 129 7.57 -18.00 -0.25
CA GLN A 129 8.00 -18.13 1.14
C GLN A 129 7.17 -17.22 2.06
N MET A 130 7.06 -15.95 1.70
CA MET A 130 6.32 -14.96 2.46
C MET A 130 5.64 -13.97 1.54
N VAL A 131 4.47 -13.47 1.94
CA VAL A 131 3.72 -12.43 1.22
C VAL A 131 3.65 -11.17 2.08
N PHE A 132 4.32 -10.12 1.63
CA PHE A 132 4.16 -8.77 2.13
C PHE A 132 2.89 -8.15 1.57
N LYS A 133 2.20 -7.41 2.41
CA LYS A 133 0.95 -6.72 2.10
C LYS A 133 1.20 -5.23 2.26
N ASP A 134 1.49 -4.58 1.14
CA ASP A 134 1.85 -3.17 1.11
C ASP A 134 0.64 -2.26 0.90
N CYS A 135 0.63 -1.17 1.66
CA CYS A 135 -0.33 -0.09 1.64
C CYS A 135 0.40 1.25 1.40
N VAL A 136 -0.29 2.18 0.77
CA VAL A 136 0.12 3.59 0.75
C VAL A 136 -0.24 4.20 2.11
N SER A 137 0.71 4.85 2.78
CA SER A 137 0.50 5.50 4.07
C SER A 137 -0.42 6.72 3.97
N LEU A 138 -1.11 7.06 5.06
CA LEU A 138 -1.91 8.28 5.13
C LEU A 138 -1.09 9.54 4.82
N ASP A 139 0.13 9.67 5.33
CA ASP A 139 1.01 10.82 5.06
C ASP A 139 1.30 10.97 3.57
N THR A 140 1.53 9.86 2.88
CA THR A 140 1.75 9.89 1.42
C THR A 140 0.48 10.31 0.68
N ILE A 141 -0.69 9.84 1.10
CA ILE A 141 -1.97 10.24 0.51
C ILE A 141 -2.21 11.75 0.73
N LEU A 142 -2.01 12.24 1.96
CA LEU A 142 -2.16 13.67 2.29
C LEU A 142 -1.18 14.52 1.51
N GLY A 143 0.10 14.11 1.44
CA GLY A 143 1.11 14.78 0.64
C GLY A 143 0.74 14.85 -0.84
N LEU A 144 0.09 13.82 -1.40
CA LEU A 144 -0.41 13.87 -2.79
C LEU A 144 -1.56 14.85 -2.97
N ILE A 145 -2.45 15.00 -1.98
CA ILE A 145 -3.59 15.92 -2.04
C ILE A 145 -3.11 17.38 -1.87
N GLU A 146 -2.25 17.61 -0.88
CA GLU A 146 -1.80 18.94 -0.47
C GLU A 146 -0.77 19.54 -1.43
N ASN A 147 0.11 18.73 -2.04
CA ASN A 147 1.12 19.20 -3.01
C ASN A 147 0.56 19.49 -4.41
N THR A 148 -0.76 19.55 -4.56
CA THR A 148 -1.44 19.88 -5.84
C THR A 148 -1.72 21.38 -6.01
N ASN A 149 -1.15 22.25 -5.16
CA ASN A 149 -1.22 23.72 -5.28
C ASN A 149 0.13 24.33 -5.68
#